data_AF-A0A418HJY6-F1
#
_entry.id   AF-A0A418HJY6-F1
#
_cell.length_a   1.000
_cell.length_b   1.000
_cell.length_c   1.000
_cell.angle_alpha   90.00
_cell.angle_beta   90.00
_cell.angle_gamma   90.00
#
_symmetry.space_group_name_H-M   'P 1'
#
loop_
_entity.id
_entity.type
_entity.pdbx_description
1 polymer ?
#
loop_
_entity_poly.entity_id
_entity_poly.type
_entity_poly.pdbx_seq_one_letter_code
_entity_poly.pdbx_strand_id
1 'polypeptide(L)'
;YERLDMYSSMMVVQDPKSGDILAMVGKKINKNGNLTDFDIGNFTTQYAVGSSVKGGTLLAGYQNKAIQVGQEMIDEPLHFQDGGTKRSYFNKDGQVRINDSEALMHSSNVYMFKTALKMAGLAYSNNIPLPSDVSVPGPKLRK
;
A
#
# COMPACT_ATOMS: atom_id res chain seq x y z
N TYR A 1 22.03 2.58 -16.94
CA TYR A 1 21.10 1.44 -16.83
C TYR A 1 19.78 1.90 -17.41
N GLU A 2 19.60 1.75 -18.72
CA GLU A 2 18.37 2.18 -19.40
C GLU A 2 17.22 1.26 -19.02
N ARG A 3 16.05 1.83 -18.71
CA ARG A 3 14.80 1.09 -18.74
C ARG A 3 14.59 0.65 -20.18
N LEU A 4 14.97 -0.58 -20.49
CA LEU A 4 14.41 -1.26 -21.65
C LEU A 4 12.93 -1.40 -21.35
N ASP A 5 12.08 -0.61 -22.02
CA ASP A 5 10.63 -0.67 -21.93
C ASP A 5 10.18 -2.08 -22.31
N MET A 6 10.16 -2.94 -21.30
CA MET A 6 9.79 -4.34 -21.38
C MET A 6 8.65 -4.50 -20.39
N TYR A 7 7.44 -4.65 -20.90
CA TYR A 7 6.27 -4.83 -20.07
C TYR A 7 6.20 -6.30 -19.65
N SER A 8 5.84 -6.54 -18.39
CA SER A 8 5.66 -7.87 -17.85
C SER A 8 4.24 -8.04 -17.34
N SER A 9 3.66 -9.20 -17.58
CA SER A 9 2.40 -9.65 -16.97
C SER A 9 2.64 -10.97 -16.25
N MET A 10 2.08 -11.11 -15.06
CA MET A 10 2.35 -12.22 -14.15
C MET A 10 1.07 -12.63 -13.43
N MET A 11 0.94 -13.94 -13.20
CA MET A 11 -0.16 -14.54 -12.46
C MET A 11 0.34 -15.76 -11.69
N VAL A 12 -0.01 -15.82 -10.42
CA VAL A 12 0.14 -17.00 -9.58
C VAL A 12 -1.23 -17.34 -9.00
N VAL A 13 -1.64 -18.60 -9.10
CA VAL A 13 -2.82 -19.13 -8.45
C VAL A 13 -2.38 -20.26 -7.53
N GLN A 14 -2.78 -20.18 -6.26
CA GLN A 14 -2.39 -21.11 -5.21
C GLN A 14 -3.64 -21.58 -4.46
N ASP A 15 -3.66 -22.83 -4.00
CA ASP A 15 -4.59 -23.23 -2.95
C ASP A 15 -4.11 -22.67 -1.60
N PRO A 16 -4.85 -21.74 -0.98
CA PRO A 16 -4.42 -21.10 0.26
C PRO A 16 -4.40 -22.04 1.47
N LYS A 17 -5.01 -23.24 1.39
CA LYS A 17 -5.03 -24.21 2.49
C LYS A 17 -3.81 -25.13 2.49
N SER A 18 -3.45 -25.65 1.32
CA SER A 18 -2.33 -26.59 1.15
C SER A 18 -1.02 -25.90 0.77
N GLY A 19 -1.09 -24.75 0.11
CA GLY A 19 0.05 -24.07 -0.49
C GLY A 19 0.38 -24.54 -1.91
N ASP A 20 -0.40 -25.46 -2.49
CA ASP A 20 -0.16 -25.99 -3.84
C ASP A 20 -0.29 -24.89 -4.90
N ILE A 21 0.70 -24.80 -5.79
CA ILE A 21 0.64 -23.91 -6.95
C ILE A 21 -0.21 -24.55 -8.04
N LEU A 22 -1.37 -23.97 -8.29
CA LEU A 22 -2.31 -24.42 -9.32
C LEU A 22 -1.93 -23.89 -10.70
N ALA A 23 -1.38 -22.67 -10.76
CA ALA A 23 -0.86 -22.07 -11.98
C ALA A 23 0.21 -21.01 -11.66
N MET A 24 1.24 -20.94 -12.50
CA MET A 24 2.25 -19.88 -12.48
C MET A 24 2.55 -19.50 -13.92
N VAL A 25 2.25 -18.25 -14.27
CA VAL A 25 2.42 -17.73 -15.63
C VAL A 25 3.11 -16.38 -15.55
N GLY A 26 4.09 -16.15 -16.41
CA GLY A 26 4.77 -14.87 -16.58
C GLY A 26 5.11 -14.66 -18.04
N LYS A 27 4.84 -13.45 -18.56
CA LYS A 27 5.21 -13.06 -19.92
C LYS A 27 5.95 -11.74 -19.88
N LYS A 28 6.92 -11.58 -20.79
CA LYS A 28 7.56 -10.31 -21.09
C LYS A 28 7.34 -9.97 -22.55
N ILE A 29 7.09 -8.71 -22.84
CA ILE A 29 7.04 -8.18 -24.21
C ILE A 29 8.14 -7.14 -24.37
N ASN A 30 8.99 -7.31 -25.38
CA ASN A 30 10.01 -6.32 -25.71
C ASN A 30 9.44 -5.21 -26.61
N LYS A 31 10.22 -4.16 -26.87
CA LYS A 31 9.82 -3.03 -27.74
C LYS A 31 9.43 -3.45 -29.17
N ASN A 32 9.94 -4.59 -29.64
CA ASN A 32 9.66 -5.10 -30.97
C ASN A 32 8.38 -5.95 -31.01
N GLY A 33 7.66 -6.07 -29.89
CA GLY A 33 6.44 -6.85 -29.78
C GLY A 33 6.66 -8.35 -29.55
N ASN A 34 7.91 -8.80 -29.40
CA ASN A 34 8.18 -10.23 -29.17
C ASN A 34 7.83 -10.58 -27.72
N LEU A 35 6.89 -11.53 -27.56
CA LEU A 35 6.57 -12.15 -26.28
C LEU A 35 7.55 -13.27 -25.95
N THR A 36 7.99 -13.33 -24.70
CA THR A 36 8.76 -14.45 -24.15
C THR A 36 8.20 -14.91 -22.82
N ASP A 37 8.33 -16.21 -22.57
CA ASP A 37 7.97 -16.81 -21.29
C ASP A 37 8.91 -16.33 -20.20
N PHE A 38 8.32 -16.01 -19.05
CA PHE A 38 9.01 -15.45 -17.91
C PHE A 38 8.34 -15.87 -16.59
N ASP A 39 7.91 -17.13 -16.51
CA ASP A 39 7.20 -17.69 -15.35
C ASP A 39 8.04 -17.60 -14.07
N ILE A 40 9.35 -17.83 -14.17
CA ILE A 40 10.32 -17.67 -13.07
C ILE A 40 10.30 -16.26 -12.45
N GLY A 41 9.87 -15.27 -13.23
CA GLY A 41 9.76 -13.89 -12.78
C GLY A 41 8.80 -13.69 -11.62
N ASN A 42 7.78 -14.56 -11.48
CA ASN A 42 6.77 -14.48 -10.42
C ASN A 42 7.38 -14.43 -9.01
N PHE A 43 8.58 -14.97 -8.81
CA PHE A 43 9.27 -14.98 -7.51
C PHE A 43 10.73 -14.50 -7.54
N THR A 44 11.29 -14.22 -8.73
CA THR A 44 12.69 -13.74 -8.87
C THR A 44 12.82 -12.25 -9.15
N THR A 45 11.71 -11.54 -9.34
CA THR A 45 11.72 -10.11 -9.65
C THR A 45 10.93 -9.28 -8.63
N GLN A 46 11.19 -7.96 -8.62
CA GLN A 46 10.57 -7.01 -7.69
C GLN A 46 9.72 -5.99 -8.45
N TYR A 47 8.53 -5.70 -7.91
CA TYR A 47 7.58 -4.74 -8.49
C TYR A 47 7.00 -3.85 -7.40
N ALA A 48 6.64 -2.62 -7.78
CA ALA A 48 5.80 -1.77 -6.95
C ALA A 48 4.36 -2.32 -6.97
N VAL A 49 3.92 -2.91 -5.87
CA VAL A 49 2.62 -3.62 -5.76
C VAL A 49 1.42 -2.69 -5.53
N GLY A 50 1.65 -1.42 -5.19
CA GLY A 50 0.59 -0.44 -4.98
C GLY A 50 -0.32 -0.77 -3.79
N SER A 51 -1.61 -0.45 -3.92
CA SER A 51 -2.58 -0.49 -2.80
C SER A 51 -2.97 -1.89 -2.33
N SER A 52 -2.53 -2.96 -3.00
CA SER A 52 -2.81 -4.33 -2.59
C SER A 52 -2.26 -4.67 -1.20
N VAL A 53 -1.31 -3.89 -0.67
CA VAL A 53 -0.70 -4.09 0.67
C VAL A 53 -1.55 -3.55 1.82
N LYS A 54 -2.61 -2.78 1.56
CA LYS A 54 -3.35 -2.04 2.60
C LYS A 54 -3.98 -2.94 3.66
N GLY A 55 -4.42 -4.13 3.30
CA GLY A 55 -4.92 -5.12 4.28
C GLY A 55 -3.85 -5.48 5.32
N GLY A 56 -2.60 -5.67 4.88
CA GLY A 56 -1.46 -5.89 5.78
C GLY A 56 -1.13 -4.66 6.63
N THR A 57 -1.19 -3.46 6.05
CA THR A 57 -1.00 -2.20 6.81
C THR A 57 -2.01 -2.05 7.94
N LEU A 58 -3.28 -2.36 7.70
CA LEU A 58 -4.31 -2.35 8.75
C LEU A 58 -4.03 -3.38 9.84
N LEU A 59 -3.65 -4.60 9.45
CA LEU A 59 -3.29 -5.66 10.39
C LEU A 59 -2.14 -5.22 11.32
N ALA A 60 -1.07 -4.64 10.76
CA ALA A 60 0.03 -4.09 11.55
C ALA A 60 -0.43 -2.98 12.49
N GLY A 61 -1.37 -2.14 12.04
CA GLY A 61 -2.01 -1.11 12.86
C GLY A 61 -2.77 -1.68 14.07
N TYR A 62 -3.53 -2.76 13.88
CA TYR A 62 -4.24 -3.45 14.97
C TYR A 62 -3.26 -4.09 15.96
N GLN A 63 -2.25 -4.81 15.45
CA GLN A 63 -1.25 -5.50 16.29
C GLN A 63 -0.47 -4.54 17.19
N ASN A 64 -0.17 -3.33 16.67
CA ASN A 64 0.53 -2.29 17.42
C ASN A 64 -0.42 -1.40 18.25
N LYS A 65 -1.72 -1.72 18.31
CA LYS A 65 -2.77 -0.94 18.99
C LYS A 65 -2.83 0.53 18.53
N ALA A 66 -2.38 0.79 17.31
CA ALA A 66 -2.41 2.13 16.71
C ALA A 66 -3.82 2.48 16.23
N ILE A 67 -4.58 1.47 15.79
CA ILE A 67 -5.99 1.56 15.42
C ILE A 67 -6.75 0.34 15.97
N GLN A 68 -8.08 0.44 16.00
CA GLN A 68 -8.99 -0.65 16.37
C GLN A 68 -9.80 -1.10 15.16
N VAL A 69 -10.29 -2.35 15.17
CA VAL A 69 -11.20 -2.86 14.14
C VAL A 69 -12.49 -2.06 14.17
N GLY A 70 -12.99 -1.65 12.99
CA GLY A 70 -14.15 -0.79 12.83
C GLY A 70 -13.92 0.67 13.21
N GLN A 71 -12.68 1.07 13.52
CA GLN A 71 -12.39 2.45 13.89
C GLN A 71 -12.73 3.40 12.74
N GLU A 72 -13.52 4.42 13.04
CA GLU A 72 -13.83 5.46 12.06
C GLU A 72 -12.76 6.55 12.05
N MET A 73 -12.40 7.01 10.85
CA MET A 73 -11.56 8.18 10.64
C MET A 73 -12.13 9.04 9.51
N ILE A 74 -11.82 10.34 9.56
CA ILE A 74 -12.14 11.24 8.45
C ILE A 74 -11.10 11.03 7.35
N ASP A 75 -11.52 10.67 6.14
CA ASP A 75 -10.72 10.82 4.93
C ASP A 75 -10.85 12.27 4.46
N GLU A 76 -9.72 12.94 4.26
CA GLU A 76 -9.61 14.34 3.85
C GLU A 76 -8.20 14.61 3.29
N PRO A 77 -8.01 15.67 2.49
CA PRO A 77 -6.68 16.11 2.08
C PRO A 77 -5.79 16.41 3.31
N LEU A 78 -4.63 15.78 3.36
CA LEU A 78 -3.64 15.98 4.41
C LEU A 78 -2.57 16.94 3.91
N HIS A 79 -2.44 18.09 4.57
CA HIS A 79 -1.36 19.05 4.31
C HIS A 79 -0.24 18.89 5.34
N PHE A 80 1.00 18.91 4.84
CA PHE A 80 2.24 18.79 5.61
C PHE A 80 3.10 20.05 5.43
N GLN A 81 4.05 20.28 6.35
CA GLN A 81 4.89 21.49 6.36
C GLN A 81 5.78 21.67 5.13
N ASP A 82 6.08 20.59 4.39
CA ASP A 82 6.84 20.65 3.15
C ASP A 82 6.01 21.18 1.95
N GLY A 83 4.77 21.60 2.19
CA GLY A 83 3.82 22.01 1.17
C GLY A 83 3.14 20.84 0.45
N GLY A 84 3.49 19.61 0.82
CA GLY A 84 2.92 18.39 0.26
C GLY A 84 1.47 18.20 0.69
N THR A 85 0.60 17.90 -0.29
CA THR A 85 -0.77 17.46 -0.03
C THR A 85 -0.92 15.99 -0.41
N LYS A 86 -1.40 15.16 0.52
CA LYS A 86 -1.72 13.75 0.29
C LYS A 86 -3.24 13.55 0.40
N ARG A 87 -3.84 12.89 -0.58
CA ARG A 87 -5.28 12.68 -0.65
C ARG A 87 -5.62 11.32 -1.25
N SER A 88 -6.83 10.86 -0.96
CA SER A 88 -7.42 9.69 -1.62
C SER A 88 -8.01 10.11 -2.98
N TYR A 89 -8.06 9.18 -3.93
CA TYR A 89 -8.58 9.47 -5.27
C TYR A 89 -10.07 9.85 -5.25
N PHE A 90 -10.86 9.19 -4.39
CA PHE A 90 -12.32 9.32 -4.32
C PHE A 90 -12.80 10.55 -3.54
N ASN A 91 -11.93 11.15 -2.72
CA ASN A 91 -12.26 12.30 -1.89
C ASN A 91 -11.13 13.32 -1.95
N LYS A 92 -11.16 14.17 -2.99
CA LYS A 92 -10.03 15.05 -3.32
C LYS A 92 -10.00 16.36 -2.54
N ASP A 93 -11.17 16.86 -2.17
CA ASP A 93 -11.36 18.21 -1.60
C ASP A 93 -12.39 18.21 -0.45
N GLY A 94 -12.99 17.05 -0.15
CA GLY A 94 -14.03 16.91 0.85
C GLY A 94 -13.55 16.24 2.14
N GLN A 95 -14.50 16.01 3.04
CA GLN A 95 -14.30 15.25 4.26
C GLN A 95 -15.40 14.19 4.34
N VAL A 96 -15.00 12.94 4.48
CA VAL A 96 -15.94 11.83 4.64
C VAL A 96 -15.46 10.92 5.76
N ARG A 97 -16.37 10.56 6.67
CA ARG A 97 -16.06 9.59 7.71
C ARG A 97 -16.18 8.20 7.12
N ILE A 98 -15.14 7.40 7.30
CA ILE A 98 -15.08 6.01 6.84
C ILE A 98 -14.48 5.12 7.92
N ASN A 99 -14.91 3.86 7.97
CA ASN A 99 -14.27 2.81 8.74
C ASN A 99 -13.16 2.09 7.93
N ASP A 100 -12.50 1.11 8.54
CA ASP A 100 -11.43 0.31 7.93
C ASP A 100 -11.89 -0.52 6.73
N SER A 101 -13.09 -1.11 6.78
CA SER A 101 -13.68 -1.84 5.64
C SER A 101 -13.93 -0.91 4.45
N GLU A 102 -14.52 0.26 4.69
CA GLU A 102 -14.76 1.29 3.67
C GLU A 102 -13.43 1.86 3.13
N ALA A 103 -12.42 1.98 3.97
CA ALA A 103 -11.08 2.38 3.56
C ALA A 103 -10.45 1.39 2.59
N LEU A 104 -10.64 0.07 2.79
CA LEU A 104 -10.20 -0.93 1.82
C LEU A 104 -11.04 -0.88 0.53
N MET A 105 -12.37 -0.77 0.67
CA MET A 105 -13.31 -0.69 -0.46
C MET A 105 -12.97 0.48 -1.40
N HIS A 106 -12.68 1.65 -0.85
CA HIS A 106 -12.30 2.83 -1.63
C HIS A 106 -10.80 2.94 -1.90
N SER A 107 -10.00 2.00 -1.40
CA SER A 107 -8.54 2.08 -1.43
C SER A 107 -8.06 3.45 -0.90
N SER A 108 -8.55 3.87 0.26
CA SER A 108 -8.18 5.13 0.90
C SER A 108 -6.68 5.20 1.16
N ASN A 109 -6.03 6.24 0.67
CA ASN A 109 -4.63 6.53 1.00
C ASN A 109 -4.55 7.27 2.33
N VAL A 110 -5.50 8.15 2.59
CA VAL A 110 -5.54 8.98 3.81
C VAL A 110 -5.67 8.12 5.05
N TYR A 111 -6.54 7.09 5.03
CA TYR A 111 -6.68 6.16 6.15
C TYR A 111 -5.36 5.44 6.47
N MET A 112 -4.60 5.06 5.43
CA MET A 112 -3.28 4.42 5.59
C MET A 112 -2.24 5.40 6.13
N PHE A 113 -2.23 6.66 5.66
CA PHE A 113 -1.35 7.70 6.22
C PHE A 113 -1.65 7.96 7.70
N LYS A 114 -2.94 8.11 8.07
CA LYS A 114 -3.35 8.31 9.46
C LYS A 114 -2.99 7.09 10.33
N THR A 115 -3.11 5.88 9.79
CA THR A 115 -2.68 4.65 10.47
C THR A 115 -1.16 4.64 10.71
N ALA A 116 -0.36 4.95 9.68
CA ALA A 116 1.10 5.01 9.80
C ALA A 116 1.56 6.08 10.80
N LEU A 117 0.94 7.27 10.79
CA LEU A 117 1.21 8.32 11.77
C LEU A 117 0.90 7.84 13.20
N LYS A 118 -0.26 7.21 13.41
CA LYS A 118 -0.63 6.64 14.72
C LYS A 118 0.36 5.56 15.16
N MET A 119 0.83 4.71 14.27
CA MET A 119 1.88 3.73 14.55
C MET A 119 3.22 4.38 14.93
N ALA A 120 3.48 5.58 14.41
CA ALA A 120 4.60 6.44 14.81
C ALA A 120 4.38 7.24 16.09
N GLY A 121 3.25 7.05 16.79
CA GLY A 121 2.91 7.80 18.00
C GLY A 121 2.45 9.24 17.72
N LEU A 122 2.12 9.56 16.47
CA LEU A 122 1.67 10.87 16.05
C LEU A 122 0.19 10.82 15.67
N ALA A 123 -0.60 11.75 16.20
CA ALA A 123 -1.92 12.04 15.65
C ALA A 123 -1.77 13.08 14.54
N TYR A 124 -2.46 12.88 13.42
CA TYR A 124 -2.47 13.89 12.36
C TYR A 124 -3.12 15.19 12.85
N SER A 125 -2.47 16.31 12.57
CA SER A 125 -3.08 17.65 12.57
C SER A 125 -2.58 18.42 11.35
N ASN A 126 -3.28 19.49 10.98
CA ASN A 126 -2.94 20.26 9.80
C ASN A 126 -1.54 20.89 9.94
N ASN A 127 -0.72 20.83 8.89
CA ASN A 127 0.66 21.34 8.89
C ASN A 127 1.57 20.75 9.98
N ILE A 128 1.44 19.45 10.29
CA ILE A 128 2.45 18.76 11.11
C ILE A 128 3.76 18.59 10.34
N PRO A 129 4.92 18.65 11.03
CA PRO A 129 6.16 18.17 10.46
C PRO A 129 6.05 16.67 10.20
N LEU A 130 6.70 16.19 9.15
CA LEU A 130 6.95 14.75 9.03
C LEU A 130 7.88 14.31 10.17
N PRO A 131 7.69 13.10 10.74
CA PRO A 131 8.60 12.58 11.76
C PRO A 131 10.05 12.60 11.25
N SER A 132 10.94 13.23 12.00
CA SER A 132 12.36 13.37 11.68
C SER A 132 13.16 12.10 11.97
N ASP A 133 12.63 11.20 12.80
CA ASP A 133 13.19 9.89 13.09
C ASP A 133 12.13 8.80 12.94
N VAL A 134 12.42 7.85 12.04
CA VAL A 134 11.60 6.65 11.81
C VAL A 134 12.28 5.37 12.26
N SER A 135 13.38 5.45 13.02
CA SER A 135 14.13 4.30 13.54
C SER A 135 13.32 3.46 14.54
N VAL A 136 12.44 4.10 15.31
CA VAL A 136 11.52 3.45 16.26
C VAL A 136 10.24 2.93 15.57
N PRO A 137 9.54 3.71 14.74
CA PRO A 137 8.34 3.22 14.05
C PRO A 137 8.61 2.33 12.84
N GLY A 138 9.75 2.49 12.16
CA GLY A 138 10.13 1.70 10.99
C GLY A 138 10.12 0.19 11.26
N PRO A 139 10.75 -0.31 12.35
CA PRO A 139 10.64 -1.69 12.76
C PRO A 139 9.21 -2.14 13.10
N LYS A 140 8.37 -1.26 13.66
CA LYS A 140 6.96 -1.57 13.95
C LYS A 140 6.10 -1.71 12.69
N LEU A 141 6.46 -1.01 11.62
CA LEU A 141 5.83 -1.09 10.30
C LEU A 141 6.31 -2.32 9.48
N ARG A 142 7.39 -2.98 9.91
CA ARG A 142 7.98 -4.16 9.25
C ARG A 142 7.61 -5.50 9.89
N LYS A 143 7.08 -5.48 11.12
CA LYS A 143 6.60 -6.67 11.82
C LYS A 143 5.16 -6.94 11.43
#